data_AF-A0A1M7DGZ6-F1
#
_entry.id   AF-A0A1M7DGZ6-F1
#
_cell.length_a   1.000
_cell.length_b   1.000
_cell.length_c   1.000
_cell.angle_alpha   90.00
_cell.angle_beta   90.00
_cell.angle_gamma   90.00
#
_symmetry.space_group_name_H-M   'P 1'
#
loop_
_entity.id
_entity.type
_entity.pdbx_description
1 polymer ?
#
loop_
_entity_poly.entity_id
_entity_poly.type
_entity_poly.pdbx_seq_one_letter_code
_entity_poly.pdbx_strand_id
1 'polypeptide(L)'
;MPCFAALDVSQETTAICVVDDAGTIIAEKTVVTCPEMITSFLTDAASVGAYLGLTPRRYESGETSRNGRISKQGDKMVRKHLYEAATNLLTRNLRSSSLKTWGMKLAKVSGFKKARIAVARKLAVILHAMWKTNTSFRWDQSAA
;
A
#
# COMPACT_ATOMS: atom_id res chain seq x y z
N MET A 1 -11.73 -10.04 10.36
CA MET A 1 -12.22 -8.76 10.91
C MET A 1 -13.05 -8.08 9.83
N PRO A 2 -14.25 -7.56 10.14
CA PRO A 2 -15.07 -6.84 9.18
C PRO A 2 -14.44 -5.48 8.86
N CYS A 3 -14.44 -5.08 7.59
CA CYS A 3 -14.08 -3.74 7.14
C CYS A 3 -15.31 -3.14 6.46
N PHE A 4 -15.54 -1.85 6.66
CA PHE A 4 -16.69 -1.13 6.09
C PHE A 4 -16.19 -0.11 5.08
N ALA A 5 -16.90 0.07 3.97
CA ALA A 5 -16.58 1.11 2.99
C ALA A 5 -17.69 2.17 2.99
N ALA A 6 -17.33 3.40 3.32
CA ALA A 6 -18.16 4.56 3.08
C ALA A 6 -17.91 5.07 1.66
N LEU A 7 -19.00 5.29 0.92
CA LEU A 7 -18.99 5.84 -0.43
C LEU A 7 -19.70 7.18 -0.40
N ASP A 8 -18.96 8.26 -0.64
CA ASP A 8 -19.51 9.59 -0.87
C ASP A 8 -19.61 9.81 -2.38
N VAL A 9 -20.82 9.73 -2.90
CA VAL A 9 -21.11 9.66 -4.34
C VAL A 9 -21.47 11.04 -4.86
N SER A 10 -20.63 11.60 -5.74
CA SER A 10 -20.94 12.77 -6.56
C SER A 10 -21.20 12.36 -8.02
N GLN A 11 -21.71 13.28 -8.84
CA GLN A 11 -22.07 13.03 -10.24
C GLN A 11 -20.87 12.60 -11.10
N GLU A 12 -19.67 13.11 -10.80
CA GLU A 12 -18.46 12.83 -11.59
C GLU A 12 -17.48 11.92 -10.86
N THR A 13 -17.38 12.06 -9.53
CA THR A 13 -16.42 11.32 -8.71
C THR A 13 -17.03 10.77 -7.43
N THR A 14 -16.59 9.59 -7.03
CA THR A 14 -16.96 8.94 -5.77
C THR A 14 -15.74 8.89 -4.87
N ALA A 15 -15.82 9.51 -3.70
CA ALA A 15 -14.82 9.35 -2.66
C ALA A 15 -15.12 8.08 -1.86
N ILE A 16 -14.15 7.17 -1.79
CA ILE A 16 -14.29 5.89 -1.12
C ILE A 16 -13.39 5.91 0.09
N CYS A 17 -13.95 5.65 1.28
CA CYS A 17 -13.24 5.57 2.54
C CYS A 17 -13.51 4.21 3.20
N VAL A 18 -12.48 3.37 3.33
CA VAL A 18 -12.55 2.05 3.97
C VAL A 18 -12.10 2.18 5.42
N VAL A 19 -12.91 1.72 6.37
CA VAL A 19 -12.67 1.79 7.82
C VAL A 19 -12.68 0.40 8.48
N ASP A 20 -11.97 0.27 9.60
CA ASP A 20 -12.06 -0.89 10.49
C ASP A 20 -13.26 -0.80 11.44
N ASP A 21 -13.46 -1.84 12.25
CA ASP A 21 -14.47 -1.93 13.30
C ASP A 21 -14.27 -0.90 14.43
N ALA A 22 -13.07 -0.35 14.59
CA ALA A 22 -12.76 0.74 15.51
C ALA A 22 -12.96 2.14 14.89
N GLY A 23 -13.44 2.24 13.65
CA GLY A 23 -13.66 3.51 12.95
C GLY A 23 -12.38 4.16 12.41
N THR A 24 -11.27 3.43 12.35
CA THR A 24 -10.01 3.93 11.77
C THR A 24 -10.05 3.81 10.25
N ILE A 25 -9.72 4.89 9.54
CA ILE A 25 -9.56 4.87 8.08
C ILE A 25 -8.36 4.00 7.68
N ILE A 26 -8.67 2.92 6.97
CA ILE A 26 -7.74 1.95 6.38
C ILE A 26 -7.27 2.48 5.02
N ALA A 27 -8.18 2.79 4.10
CA ALA A 27 -7.84 3.19 2.73
C ALA A 27 -8.81 4.27 2.21
N GLU A 28 -8.31 5.19 1.40
CA GLU A 28 -9.13 6.25 0.84
C GLU A 28 -8.69 6.58 -0.60
N LYS A 29 -9.66 6.78 -1.49
CA LYS A 29 -9.42 7.19 -2.87
C LYS A 29 -10.66 7.80 -3.49
N THR A 30 -10.46 8.85 -4.28
CA THR A 30 -11.47 9.38 -5.18
C THR A 30 -11.33 8.70 -6.55
N VAL A 31 -12.41 8.11 -7.03
CA VAL A 31 -12.49 7.49 -8.37
C VAL A 31 -13.60 8.16 -9.16
N VAL A 32 -13.60 8.00 -10.49
CA VAL A 32 -14.77 8.38 -11.31
C VAL A 32 -15.99 7.60 -10.82
N THR A 33 -17.15 8.25 -10.74
CA THR A 33 -18.41 7.59 -10.35
C THR A 33 -18.84 6.59 -11.41
N CYS A 34 -18.23 5.41 -11.37
CA CYS A 34 -18.55 4.26 -12.19
C CYS A 34 -18.32 2.97 -11.40
N PRO A 35 -19.27 2.01 -11.47
CA PRO A 35 -19.21 0.76 -10.71
C PRO A 35 -17.90 -0.01 -10.89
N GLU A 36 -17.34 0.01 -12.09
CA GLU A 36 -16.11 -0.69 -12.45
C GLU A 36 -14.90 -0.11 -11.72
N MET A 37 -14.79 1.22 -11.62
CA MET A 37 -13.69 1.87 -10.92
C MET A 37 -13.82 1.77 -9.40
N ILE A 38 -15.05 1.82 -8.88
CA ILE A 38 -15.33 1.59 -7.45
C ILE A 38 -14.94 0.16 -7.09
N THR A 39 -15.40 -0.83 -7.86
CA THR A 39 -15.07 -2.24 -7.66
C THR A 39 -13.57 -2.49 -7.83
N SER A 40 -12.95 -1.90 -8.85
CA SER A 40 -11.51 -2.00 -9.06
C SER A 40 -10.75 -1.45 -7.87
N PHE A 41 -11.16 -0.34 -7.26
CA PHE A 41 -10.51 0.21 -6.08
C PHE A 41 -10.67 -0.68 -4.84
N LEU A 42 -11.91 -1.13 -4.58
CA LEU A 42 -12.21 -2.01 -3.45
C LEU A 42 -11.48 -3.35 -3.56
N THR A 43 -11.17 -3.79 -4.78
CA THR A 43 -10.42 -5.02 -5.07
C THR A 43 -8.93 -4.78 -5.38
N ASP A 44 -8.45 -3.53 -5.36
CA ASP A 44 -7.13 -3.15 -5.84
C ASP A 44 -6.03 -3.65 -4.89
N ALA A 45 -4.90 -4.04 -5.45
CA ALA A 45 -3.70 -4.38 -4.69
C ALA A 45 -3.16 -3.17 -3.88
N ALA A 46 -3.52 -1.94 -4.25
CA ALA A 46 -3.14 -0.72 -3.53
C ALA A 46 -3.70 -0.63 -2.10
N SER A 47 -4.86 -1.24 -1.83
CA SER A 47 -5.50 -1.29 -0.50
C SER A 47 -4.76 -2.21 0.48
N VAL A 48 -3.97 -3.16 -0.03
CA VAL A 48 -3.23 -4.15 0.77
C VAL A 48 -2.21 -3.49 1.68
N GLY A 49 -1.53 -2.43 1.21
CA GLY A 49 -0.59 -1.70 2.05
C GLY A 49 -1.26 -1.06 3.27
N ALA A 50 -2.49 -0.61 3.08
CA ALA A 50 -3.32 -0.03 4.12
C ALA A 50 -3.84 -1.11 5.08
N TYR A 51 -4.36 -2.21 4.53
CA TYR A 51 -4.80 -3.39 5.27
C TYR A 51 -3.70 -3.97 6.19
N LEU A 52 -2.45 -3.99 5.71
CA LEU A 52 -1.31 -4.49 6.48
C LEU A 52 -0.71 -3.44 7.45
N GLY A 53 -1.32 -2.24 7.51
CA GLY A 53 -0.87 -1.14 8.37
C GLY A 53 0.51 -0.60 7.98
N LEU A 54 0.84 -0.61 6.70
CA LEU A 54 2.07 -0.05 6.10
C LEU A 54 1.89 1.37 5.56
N THR A 55 0.69 1.95 5.71
CA THR A 55 0.38 3.33 5.35
C THR A 55 0.50 4.26 6.57
N PRO A 56 0.86 5.53 6.36
CA PRO A 56 0.67 6.57 7.37
C PRO A 56 -0.80 6.64 7.78
N ARG A 57 -1.05 6.87 9.07
CA ARG A 57 -2.36 7.27 9.56
C ARG A 57 -2.68 8.65 8.98
N ARG A 58 -3.77 8.76 8.23
CA ARG A 58 -4.31 10.03 7.77
C ARG A 58 -5.15 10.66 8.90
N TYR A 59 -5.02 11.96 9.08
CA TYR A 59 -5.97 12.75 9.85
C TYR A 59 -6.55 13.78 8.90
N GLU A 60 -7.83 13.66 8.63
CA GLU A 60 -8.57 14.59 7.79
C GLU A 60 -9.77 15.13 8.56
N SER A 61 -9.87 16.46 8.63
CA SER A 61 -11.10 17.21 8.90
C SER A 61 -11.37 18.06 7.67
N GLY A 62 -12.62 18.51 7.45
CA GLY A 62 -13.01 19.21 6.21
C GLY A 62 -12.13 20.40 5.76
N GLU A 63 -11.27 20.91 6.64
CA GLU A 63 -10.30 21.97 6.36
C GLU A 63 -8.82 21.53 6.46
N THR A 64 -8.51 20.37 7.03
CA THR A 64 -7.13 19.95 7.35
C THR A 64 -6.87 18.51 6.96
N SER A 65 -5.91 18.26 6.05
CA SER A 65 -5.35 16.93 5.77
C SER A 65 -3.89 16.85 6.21
N ARG A 66 -3.56 15.91 7.10
CA ARG A 66 -2.18 15.65 7.53
C ARG A 66 -1.85 14.16 7.64
N ASN A 67 -0.61 13.83 7.28
CA ASN A 67 -0.06 12.48 7.42
C ASN A 67 0.63 12.32 8.79
N GLY A 68 0.15 11.36 9.58
CA GLY A 68 0.71 10.98 10.88
C GLY A 68 1.72 9.82 10.80
N ARG A 69 1.91 9.15 11.95
CA ARG A 69 2.75 7.93 12.05
C ARG A 69 2.13 6.78 11.26
N ILE A 70 2.93 5.77 10.91
CA ILE A 70 2.44 4.52 10.31
C ILE A 70 1.30 3.93 11.18
N SER A 71 0.18 3.54 10.55
CA SER A 71 -1.06 3.17 11.26
C SER A 71 -0.89 1.94 12.15
N LYS A 72 -0.14 0.94 11.67
CA LYS A 72 0.08 -0.36 12.33
C LYS A 72 -1.19 -1.20 12.59
N GLN A 73 -2.34 -0.84 12.01
CA GLN A 73 -3.62 -1.52 12.26
C GLN A 73 -3.68 -2.97 11.72
N GLY A 74 -2.87 -3.32 10.73
CA GLY A 74 -2.81 -4.68 10.19
C GLY A 74 -2.00 -5.67 11.04
N ASP A 75 -1.99 -6.93 10.59
CA ASP A 75 -1.30 -8.04 11.26
C ASP A 75 0.20 -7.75 11.51
N LYS A 76 0.62 -7.94 12.77
CA LYS A 76 1.98 -7.64 13.23
C LYS A 76 3.01 -8.60 12.62
N MET A 77 2.65 -9.86 12.43
CA MET A 77 3.53 -10.89 11.90
C MET A 77 3.81 -10.63 10.42
N VAL A 78 2.78 -10.40 9.61
CA VAL A 78 2.91 -10.08 8.18
C VAL A 78 3.73 -8.81 7.98
N ARG A 79 3.45 -7.75 8.76
CA ARG A 79 4.23 -6.52 8.72
C ARG A 79 5.71 -6.73 9.05
N LYS A 80 6.01 -7.58 10.04
CA LYS A 80 7.39 -7.95 10.40
C LYS A 80 8.10 -8.67 9.25
N HIS A 81 7.46 -9.68 8.66
CA HIS A 81 8.03 -10.42 7.53
C HIS A 81 8.26 -9.53 6.31
N LEU A 82 7.33 -8.63 5.99
CA LEU A 82 7.51 -7.69 4.88
C LEU A 82 8.65 -6.72 5.13
N TYR A 83 8.81 -6.25 6.37
CA TYR A 83 9.94 -5.39 6.74
C TYR A 83 11.28 -6.12 6.67
N GLU A 84 11.34 -7.37 7.14
CA GLU A 84 12.53 -8.23 7.04
C GLU A 84 12.88 -8.55 5.59
N ALA A 85 11.89 -8.90 4.76
CA ALA A 85 12.04 -9.15 3.33
C ALA A 85 12.54 -7.90 2.60
N ALA A 86 11.94 -6.72 2.87
CA ALA A 86 12.41 -5.46 2.32
C ALA A 86 13.84 -5.12 2.78
N THR A 87 14.18 -5.42 4.03
CA THR A 87 15.54 -5.22 4.56
C THR A 87 16.54 -6.14 3.87
N ASN A 88 16.21 -7.42 3.69
CA ASN A 88 17.05 -8.37 2.98
C ASN A 88 17.26 -7.96 1.52
N LEU A 89 16.19 -7.54 0.83
CA LEU A 89 16.25 -7.06 -0.54
C LEU A 89 17.22 -5.88 -0.72
N LEU A 90 17.23 -4.95 0.24
CA LEU A 90 18.08 -3.75 0.17
C LEU A 90 19.51 -3.98 0.66
N THR A 91 19.77 -4.97 1.51
CA THR A 91 21.08 -5.15 2.16
C THR A 91 21.85 -6.39 1.71
N ARG A 92 21.19 -7.54 1.55
CA ARG A 92 21.84 -8.85 1.35
C ARG A 92 21.63 -9.44 -0.03
N ASN A 93 20.51 -9.12 -0.67
CA ASN A 93 20.20 -9.69 -1.97
C ASN A 93 21.17 -9.16 -3.04
N LEU A 94 21.91 -10.03 -3.72
CA LEU A 94 22.87 -9.64 -4.75
C LEU A 94 22.22 -9.33 -6.10
N ARG A 95 21.01 -9.86 -6.37
CA ARG A 95 20.27 -9.58 -7.60
C ARG A 95 19.74 -8.16 -7.60
N SER A 96 19.91 -7.45 -8.71
CA SER A 96 19.25 -6.17 -8.95
C SER A 96 17.80 -6.40 -9.39
N SER A 97 16.91 -5.53 -8.93
CA SER A 97 15.53 -5.45 -9.43
C SER A 97 15.09 -4.00 -9.51
N SER A 98 14.07 -3.72 -10.31
CA SER A 98 13.46 -2.38 -10.39
C SER A 98 13.02 -1.89 -8.99
N LEU A 99 12.50 -2.79 -8.16
CA LEU A 99 12.13 -2.53 -6.77
C LEU A 99 13.34 -2.17 -5.89
N LYS A 100 14.45 -2.91 -6.01
CA LYS A 100 15.68 -2.63 -5.27
C LYS A 100 16.30 -1.30 -5.68
N THR A 101 16.39 -1.02 -6.98
CA THR A 101 16.92 0.26 -7.50
C THR A 101 16.08 1.44 -7.04
N TRP A 102 14.75 1.33 -7.12
CA TRP A 102 13.84 2.34 -6.59
C TRP A 102 14.01 2.54 -5.08
N GLY A 103 14.09 1.44 -4.31
CA GLY A 103 14.31 1.50 -2.86
C GLY A 103 15.64 2.13 -2.46
N MET A 104 16.72 1.85 -3.19
CA MET A 104 18.04 2.45 -2.96
C MET A 104 18.06 3.94 -3.32
N LYS A 105 17.38 4.36 -4.40
CA LYS A 105 17.19 5.79 -4.71
C LYS A 105 16.45 6.50 -3.59
N LEU A 106 15.37 5.89 -3.08
CA LEU A 106 14.59 6.45 -1.98
C LEU A 106 15.40 6.51 -0.67
N ALA A 107 16.25 5.51 -0.41
CA ALA A 107 17.12 5.50 0.76
C ALA A 107 18.09 6.69 0.79
N LYS A 108 18.57 7.15 -0.39
CA LYS A 108 19.42 8.34 -0.50
C LYS A 108 18.68 9.64 -0.16
N VAL A 109 17.39 9.75 -0.53
CA VAL A 109 16.61 10.99 -0.35
C VAL A 109 15.95 11.05 1.02
N SER A 110 15.32 9.96 1.47
CA SER A 110 14.46 9.93 2.66
C SER A 110 15.08 9.20 3.86
N GLY A 111 16.25 8.61 3.69
CA GLY A 111 16.91 7.79 4.70
C GLY A 111 16.43 6.33 4.69
N PHE A 112 17.33 5.46 5.17
CA PHE A 112 17.19 4.00 5.01
C PHE A 112 15.95 3.42 5.73
N LYS A 113 15.60 3.94 6.91
CA LYS A 113 14.43 3.46 7.68
C LYS A 113 13.11 3.69 6.92
N LYS A 114 12.93 4.87 6.31
CA LYS A 114 11.74 5.21 5.52
C LYS A 114 11.70 4.39 4.23
N ALA A 115 12.85 4.20 3.59
CA ALA A 115 12.96 3.38 2.38
C ALA A 115 12.55 1.92 2.63
N ARG A 116 12.95 1.30 3.75
CA ARG A 116 12.52 -0.06 4.11
C ARG A 116 11.00 -0.20 4.17
N ILE A 117 10.32 0.75 4.83
CA ILE A 117 8.86 0.74 4.96
C ILE A 117 8.19 0.93 3.60
N ALA A 118 8.69 1.86 2.78
CA ALA A 118 8.17 2.09 1.44
C ALA A 118 8.34 0.87 0.51
N VAL A 119 9.50 0.19 0.60
CA VAL A 119 9.76 -1.06 -0.12
C VAL A 119 8.87 -2.18 0.40
N ALA A 120 8.67 -2.32 1.71
CA ALA A 120 7.74 -3.30 2.28
C ALA A 120 6.30 -3.08 1.79
N ARG A 121 5.83 -1.82 1.73
CA ARG A 121 4.52 -1.46 1.17
C ARG A 121 4.42 -1.87 -0.29
N LYS A 122 5.41 -1.53 -1.11
CA LYS A 122 5.41 -1.88 -2.54
C LYS A 122 5.52 -3.39 -2.77
N LEU A 123 6.28 -4.09 -1.94
CA LEU A 123 6.39 -5.54 -1.95
C LEU A 123 5.05 -6.22 -1.63
N ALA A 124 4.30 -5.70 -0.65
CA ALA A 124 2.96 -6.21 -0.32
C ALA A 124 1.98 -6.13 -1.50
N VAL A 125 2.00 -4.99 -2.22
CA VAL A 125 1.18 -4.79 -3.43
C VAL A 125 1.56 -5.83 -4.50
N ILE A 126 2.86 -6.02 -4.73
CA ILE A 126 3.35 -6.98 -5.73
C ILE A 126 2.98 -8.42 -5.34
N LEU A 127 3.16 -8.82 -4.08
CA LEU A 127 2.81 -10.15 -3.59
C LEU A 127 1.33 -10.45 -3.73
N HIS A 128 0.47 -9.48 -3.43
CA HIS A 128 -0.97 -9.65 -3.61
C HIS A 128 -1.36 -9.76 -5.09
N ALA A 129 -0.74 -8.96 -5.97
CA ALA A 129 -0.96 -9.05 -7.41
C ALA A 129 -0.50 -10.41 -7.98
N MET A 130 0.67 -10.89 -7.53
CA MET A 130 1.19 -12.22 -7.88
C MET A 130 0.24 -13.33 -7.42
N TRP A 131 -0.30 -13.23 -6.20
CA TRP A 131 -1.24 -14.20 -5.67
C TRP A 131 -2.57 -14.24 -6.46
N LYS A 132 -3.15 -13.08 -6.79
CA LYS A 132 -4.38 -13.03 -7.59
C LYS A 132 -4.21 -13.55 -9.02
N THR A 133 -3.03 -13.33 -9.62
CA THR A 133 -2.77 -13.70 -11.03
C THR A 133 -2.03 -15.02 -11.18
N ASN A 134 -1.64 -15.66 -10.08
CA ASN A 134 -0.78 -16.83 -10.02
C ASN A 134 0.52 -16.66 -10.85
N THR A 135 1.09 -15.46 -10.82
CA THR A 135 2.32 -15.12 -11.56
C THR A 135 3.53 -15.03 -10.64
N SER A 136 4.71 -15.32 -11.19
CA SER A 136 5.98 -15.23 -10.47
C SER A 136 6.52 -13.79 -10.40
N PHE A 137 7.38 -13.51 -9.41
CA PHE A 137 7.99 -12.18 -9.25
C PHE A 137 8.90 -11.85 -10.43
N ARG A 138 8.62 -10.73 -11.10
CA ARG A 138 9.43 -10.22 -12.23
C ARG A 138 10.61 -9.42 -11.69
N TRP A 139 11.81 -9.96 -11.87
CA TRP A 139 13.06 -9.33 -11.41
C TRP A 139 13.49 -8.15 -12.29
N ASP A 140 13.12 -8.19 -13.57
CA ASP A 140 13.55 -7.23 -14.59
C ASP A 140 12.35 -6.57 -15.29
N GLN A 141 12.55 -5.32 -15.71
CA GLN A 141 11.75 -4.73 -16.79
C GLN A 141 12.55 -4.88 -18.09
N SER A 142 12.81 -6.12 -18.50
CA SER A 142 13.03 -6.39 -19.92
C SER A 142 11.65 -6.61 -20.54
N ALA A 143 11.15 -5.55 -21.17
CA ALA A 143 10.07 -5.45 -22.15
C ALA A 143 8.81 -6.33 -21.96
N ALA A 144 7.68 -5.66 -21.79
CA ALA A 144 6.45 -6.00 -22.51
C ALA A 144 5.90 -4.70 -23.11
#